data_AF-A0A924EN57-F1
#
_entry.id   AF-A0A924EN57-F1
#
_cell.length_a   1.000
_cell.length_b   1.000
_cell.length_c   1.000
_cell.angle_alpha   90.00
_cell.angle_beta   90.00
_cell.angle_gamma   90.00
#
_symmetry.space_group_name_H-M   'P 1'
#
loop_
_entity.id
_entity.type
_entity.pdbx_description
1 polymer ?
#
loop_
_entity_poly.entity_id
_entity_poly.type
_entity_poly.pdbx_seq_one_letter_code
_entity_poly.pdbx_strand_id
1 'polypeptide(L)'
;MKKLLFSLLFVTSLSLIAQNYSIPPLSPRQTVDQQLSISNIKVDYGRPAIKGREIFGKLVPFNEVWRTGANTCTKITFGQDFMFGGKVVKAGTYGLFVIPTATEWTVILNSDSTQWGAYDFNAKLNVLETKVPVQKMANKQEWLKIDLDDLTENSVNLTFMWDTTKVNVPIMVAYPDEITKIIGHLTEINKVKGAIDKMK
;
A
#
# COMPACT_ATOMS: atom_id res chain seq x y z
N MET A 1 -17.16 10.45 54.79
CA MET A 1 -16.41 9.49 53.94
C MET A 1 -17.09 9.21 52.61
N LYS A 2 -18.40 8.95 52.54
CA LYS A 2 -19.11 8.69 51.25
C LYS A 2 -19.09 9.87 50.25
N LYS A 3 -19.12 11.12 50.73
CA LYS A 3 -19.04 12.33 49.87
C LYS A 3 -17.63 12.59 49.29
N LEU A 4 -16.58 12.07 49.94
CA LEU A 4 -15.20 12.17 49.46
C LEU A 4 -14.89 11.13 48.36
N LEU A 5 -15.53 9.95 48.42
CA LEU A 5 -15.42 8.93 47.37
C LEU A 5 -16.03 9.39 46.03
N PHE A 6 -17.13 10.13 46.07
CA PHE A 6 -17.81 10.60 44.85
C PHE A 6 -17.03 11.70 44.10
N SER A 7 -16.26 12.52 44.83
CA SER A 7 -15.41 13.55 44.23
C SER A 7 -14.18 12.95 43.55
N LEU A 8 -13.63 11.85 44.10
CA LEU A 8 -12.46 11.18 43.51
C LEU A 8 -12.79 10.45 42.20
N LEU A 9 -14.04 9.98 42.03
CA LEU A 9 -14.52 9.35 40.79
C LEU A 9 -14.79 10.35 39.66
N PHE A 10 -14.97 11.64 39.94
CA PHE A 10 -15.21 12.66 38.90
C PHE A 10 -13.92 13.25 38.32
N VAL A 11 -12.80 13.16 39.06
CA VAL A 11 -11.49 13.65 38.61
C VAL A 11 -10.76 12.62 37.74
N THR A 12 -11.03 11.32 37.90
CA THR A 12 -10.40 10.26 37.11
C THR A 12 -11.02 10.05 35.73
N SER A 13 -12.24 10.55 35.48
CA SER A 13 -12.90 10.46 34.16
C SER A 13 -12.38 11.48 33.14
N LEU A 14 -11.70 12.55 33.59
CA LEU A 14 -11.09 13.55 32.71
C LEU A 14 -9.76 13.11 32.10
N SER A 15 -9.17 12.02 32.58
CA SER A 15 -7.90 11.49 32.07
C SER A 15 -8.04 10.57 30.84
N LEU A 16 -9.27 10.29 30.38
CA LEU A 16 -9.55 9.34 29.30
C LEU A 16 -9.66 9.97 27.90
N ILE A 17 -9.45 11.28 27.77
CA ILE A 17 -9.46 11.97 26.47
C ILE A 17 -8.16 12.79 26.33
N ALA A 18 -7.02 12.10 26.29
CA ALA A 18 -5.83 12.65 25.67
C ALA A 18 -6.02 12.60 24.14
N GLN A 19 -6.81 13.52 23.58
CA GLN A 19 -6.82 13.75 22.15
C GLN A 19 -5.49 14.40 21.78
N ASN A 20 -4.56 13.61 21.23
CA ASN A 20 -3.31 14.12 20.65
C ASN A 20 -3.64 14.93 19.40
N TYR A 21 -3.92 16.22 19.58
CA TYR A 21 -3.99 17.17 18.48
C TYR A 21 -2.58 17.38 17.93
N SER A 22 -2.39 17.09 16.65
CA SER A 22 -1.17 17.40 15.92
C SER A 22 -1.53 18.08 14.61
N ILE A 23 -0.67 18.98 14.14
CA ILE A 23 -0.83 19.63 12.85
C ILE A 23 -0.69 18.54 11.78
N PRO A 24 -1.72 18.32 10.93
CA PRO A 24 -1.60 17.33 9.85
C PRO A 24 -0.43 17.68 8.94
N PRO A 25 0.44 16.72 8.60
CA PRO A 25 1.54 16.99 7.68
C PRO A 25 0.98 17.38 6.30
N LEU A 26 1.76 18.13 5.52
CA LEU A 26 1.38 18.55 4.15
C LEU A 26 1.06 17.37 3.22
N SER A 27 1.59 16.19 3.53
CA SER A 27 1.31 14.94 2.84
C SER A 27 1.06 13.86 3.88
N PRO A 28 -0.19 13.69 4.34
CA PRO A 28 -0.57 12.64 5.25
C PRO A 28 -0.15 11.27 4.72
N ARG A 29 0.34 10.40 5.60
CA ARG A 29 0.69 9.03 5.21
C ARG A 29 -0.59 8.19 5.23
N GLN A 30 -0.74 7.29 4.28
CA GLN A 30 -1.81 6.31 4.24
C GLN A 30 -1.21 4.92 4.04
N THR A 31 -1.88 3.96 4.66
CA THR A 31 -1.64 2.54 4.47
C THR A 31 -2.89 1.91 3.87
N VAL A 32 -2.72 1.12 2.82
CA VAL A 32 -3.72 0.20 2.28
C VAL A 32 -3.24 -1.21 2.60
N ASP A 33 -4.12 -2.05 3.14
CA ASP A 33 -3.83 -3.43 3.51
C ASP A 33 -4.96 -4.31 2.98
N GLN A 34 -4.63 -5.18 2.03
CA GLN A 34 -5.59 -6.03 1.34
C GLN A 34 -5.14 -7.48 1.45
N GLN A 35 -6.02 -8.33 1.99
CA GLN A 35 -5.82 -9.78 1.89
C GLN A 35 -6.07 -10.24 0.46
N LEU A 36 -5.13 -10.99 -0.12
CA LEU A 36 -5.29 -11.67 -1.39
C LEU A 36 -4.69 -13.07 -1.25
N SER A 37 -5.49 -14.11 -1.51
CA SER A 37 -5.09 -15.51 -1.24
C SER A 37 -4.85 -15.71 0.28
N ILE A 38 -3.80 -16.42 0.69
CA ILE A 38 -3.45 -16.75 2.08
C ILE A 38 -2.58 -15.69 2.78
N SER A 39 -2.35 -14.53 2.17
CA SER A 39 -1.55 -13.46 2.75
C SER A 39 -2.04 -12.06 2.32
N ASN A 40 -1.31 -11.01 2.70
CA ASN A 40 -1.69 -9.63 2.46
C ASN A 40 -0.71 -8.92 1.52
N ILE A 41 -1.25 -7.97 0.77
CA ILE A 41 -0.49 -6.93 0.06
C ILE A 41 -0.73 -5.63 0.81
N LYS A 42 0.37 -4.98 1.23
CA LYS A 42 0.31 -3.72 1.98
C LYS A 42 1.05 -2.63 1.22
N VAL A 43 0.44 -1.45 1.13
CA VAL A 43 1.05 -0.27 0.51
C VAL A 43 1.05 0.87 1.51
N ASP A 44 2.22 1.44 1.80
CA ASP A 44 2.41 2.54 2.75
C ASP A 44 3.09 3.72 2.04
N TYR A 45 2.37 4.84 1.94
CA TYR A 45 2.76 5.96 1.07
C TYR A 45 2.37 7.32 1.64
N GLY A 46 3.13 8.35 1.27
CA GLY A 46 2.78 9.75 1.52
C GLY A 46 1.83 10.28 0.45
N ARG A 47 0.74 10.95 0.84
CA ARG A 47 -0.32 11.48 -0.04
C ARG A 47 -0.18 12.99 -0.27
N PRO A 48 0.60 13.45 -1.27
CA PRO A 48 0.61 14.86 -1.66
C PRO A 48 -0.71 15.27 -2.33
N ALA A 49 -1.14 16.50 -2.07
CA ALA A 49 -2.24 17.16 -2.80
C ALA A 49 -1.74 17.92 -4.02
N ILE A 50 -2.61 18.18 -4.99
CA ILE A 50 -2.28 19.00 -6.16
C ILE A 50 -2.04 20.45 -5.75
N LYS A 51 -2.98 21.05 -4.99
CA LYS A 51 -2.92 22.45 -4.54
C LYS A 51 -2.68 23.45 -5.70
N GLY A 52 -3.38 23.26 -6.81
CA GLY A 52 -3.29 24.13 -7.99
C GLY A 52 -2.02 23.97 -8.84
N ARG A 53 -1.15 23.01 -8.52
CA ARG A 53 0.08 22.75 -9.29
C ARG A 53 -0.17 21.83 -10.48
N GLU A 54 0.63 21.98 -11.53
CA GLU A 54 0.75 20.94 -12.56
C GLU A 54 1.59 19.79 -12.01
N ILE A 55 1.08 18.56 -12.13
CA ILE A 55 1.72 17.38 -11.54
C ILE A 55 2.76 16.78 -12.47
N PHE A 56 2.32 16.07 -13.50
CA PHE A 56 3.20 15.33 -14.39
C PHE A 56 3.80 16.25 -15.46
N GLY A 57 5.12 16.16 -15.66
CA GLY A 57 5.90 17.06 -16.51
C GLY A 57 6.34 18.36 -15.83
N LYS A 58 5.92 18.59 -14.57
CA LYS A 58 6.36 19.73 -13.73
C LYS A 58 6.79 19.24 -12.34
N LEU A 59 5.86 19.11 -11.39
CA LEU A 59 6.17 18.68 -10.03
C LEU A 59 6.80 17.27 -10.00
N VAL A 60 6.32 16.39 -10.86
CA VAL A 60 6.90 15.08 -11.16
C VAL A 60 7.41 15.15 -12.60
N PRO A 61 8.72 15.40 -12.81
CA PRO A 61 9.28 15.47 -14.14
C PRO A 61 9.13 14.14 -14.89
N PHE A 62 8.92 14.23 -16.21
CA PHE A 62 8.90 13.04 -17.04
C PHE A 62 10.32 12.50 -17.26
N ASN A 63 10.42 11.18 -17.42
CA ASN A 63 11.68 10.45 -17.62
C ASN A 63 12.65 10.52 -16.44
N GLU A 64 12.21 10.98 -15.28
CA GLU A 64 12.97 10.97 -14.04
C GLU A 64 12.37 10.00 -13.03
N VAL A 65 13.22 9.43 -12.18
CA VAL A 65 12.75 8.53 -11.12
C VAL A 65 12.01 9.30 -10.04
N TRP A 66 10.84 8.81 -9.69
CA TRP A 66 9.99 9.33 -8.64
C TRP A 66 9.72 8.26 -7.60
N ARG A 67 9.80 8.65 -6.32
CA ARG A 67 9.50 7.79 -5.15
C ARG A 67 8.02 7.40 -4.97
N THR A 68 7.18 7.77 -5.93
CA THR A 68 5.75 7.45 -5.98
C THR A 68 4.96 7.94 -4.75
N GLY A 69 5.30 9.12 -4.24
CA GLY A 69 4.72 9.68 -3.02
C GLY A 69 5.48 10.92 -2.51
N ALA A 70 5.33 11.21 -1.23
CA ALA A 70 6.02 12.30 -0.52
C ALA A 70 6.83 11.79 0.68
N ASN A 71 7.92 12.50 1.04
CA ASN A 71 8.89 12.14 2.09
C ASN A 71 9.60 10.80 1.81
N THR A 72 9.50 9.82 2.72
CA THR A 72 9.99 8.45 2.51
C THR A 72 9.29 7.82 1.31
N CYS A 73 10.03 7.02 0.53
CA CYS A 73 9.49 6.31 -0.63
C CYS A 73 8.25 5.49 -0.26
N THR A 74 7.40 5.28 -1.25
CA THR A 74 6.29 4.36 -1.11
C THR A 74 6.83 2.96 -0.90
N LYS A 75 6.26 2.24 0.06
CA LYS A 75 6.59 0.86 0.36
C LYS A 75 5.46 -0.03 -0.11
N ILE A 76 5.81 -1.15 -0.73
CA ILE A 76 4.89 -2.25 -0.99
C ILE A 76 5.43 -3.52 -0.33
N THR A 77 4.58 -4.20 0.42
CA THR A 77 4.91 -5.45 1.12
C THR A 77 4.02 -6.57 0.59
N PHE A 78 4.66 -7.68 0.24
CA PHE A 78 4.02 -8.92 -0.18
C PHE A 78 4.19 -9.98 0.91
N GLY A 79 3.08 -10.51 1.45
CA GLY A 79 3.10 -11.55 2.47
C GLY A 79 3.43 -12.96 1.95
N GLN A 80 3.37 -13.15 0.63
CA GLN A 80 3.78 -14.37 -0.07
C GLN A 80 4.35 -13.98 -1.45
N ASP A 81 4.78 -14.97 -2.23
CA ASP A 81 5.13 -14.75 -3.63
C ASP A 81 3.90 -14.38 -4.47
N PHE A 82 3.99 -13.29 -5.24
CA PHE A 82 2.97 -12.84 -6.18
C PHE A 82 3.60 -12.65 -7.57
N MET A 83 2.77 -12.47 -8.59
CA MET A 83 3.18 -11.87 -9.86
C MET A 83 2.88 -10.39 -9.82
N PHE A 84 3.85 -9.56 -10.19
CA PHE A 84 3.71 -8.11 -10.31
C PHE A 84 4.03 -7.70 -11.74
N GLY A 85 3.05 -7.16 -12.47
CA GLY A 85 3.22 -6.79 -13.87
C GLY A 85 3.72 -7.93 -14.75
N GLY A 86 3.25 -9.16 -14.50
CA GLY A 86 3.57 -10.37 -15.27
C GLY A 86 4.84 -11.12 -14.85
N LYS A 87 5.57 -10.66 -13.82
CA LYS A 87 6.80 -11.32 -13.34
C LYS A 87 6.64 -11.73 -11.88
N VAL A 88 7.18 -12.89 -11.51
CA VAL A 88 7.17 -13.35 -10.10
C VAL A 88 8.04 -12.44 -9.25
N VAL A 89 7.50 -12.01 -8.12
CA VAL A 89 8.17 -11.29 -7.05
C VAL A 89 8.06 -12.10 -5.77
N LYS A 90 9.16 -12.17 -5.02
CA LYS A 90 9.20 -12.91 -3.75
C LYS A 90 8.47 -12.15 -2.65
N ALA A 91 8.03 -12.87 -1.63
CA ALA A 91 7.57 -12.26 -0.38
C ALA A 91 8.65 -11.30 0.17
N GLY A 92 8.25 -10.11 0.61
CA GLY A 92 9.19 -9.08 1.04
C GLY A 92 8.61 -7.68 1.00
N THR A 93 9.41 -6.70 1.45
CA THR A 93 9.06 -5.28 1.38
C THR A 93 10.00 -4.58 0.42
N TYR A 94 9.43 -3.82 -0.50
CA TYR A 94 10.14 -3.15 -1.59
C TYR A 94 9.81 -1.65 -1.60
N GLY A 95 10.78 -0.85 -2.00
CA GLY A 95 10.56 0.54 -2.41
C GLY A 95 9.88 0.55 -3.77
N LEU A 96 8.80 1.32 -3.90
CA LEU A 96 8.02 1.44 -5.12
C LEU A 96 8.34 2.76 -5.82
N PHE A 97 9.09 2.66 -6.90
CA PHE A 97 9.51 3.81 -7.72
C PHE A 97 8.83 3.79 -9.07
N VAL A 98 8.71 4.96 -9.69
CA VAL A 98 8.09 5.14 -10.99
C VAL A 98 8.95 6.08 -11.82
N ILE A 99 9.16 5.74 -13.09
CA ILE A 99 9.63 6.66 -14.12
C ILE A 99 8.43 6.98 -15.02
N PRO A 100 7.78 8.14 -14.86
CA PRO A 100 6.59 8.46 -15.62
C PRO A 100 6.95 9.04 -16.99
N THR A 101 6.14 8.71 -18.00
CA THR A 101 6.04 9.44 -19.26
C THR A 101 4.59 9.90 -19.45
N ALA A 102 4.30 10.60 -20.55
CA ALA A 102 2.94 11.03 -20.88
C ALA A 102 1.99 9.87 -21.21
N THR A 103 2.51 8.73 -21.68
CA THR A 103 1.68 7.62 -22.20
C THR A 103 1.88 6.31 -21.44
N GLU A 104 3.00 6.14 -20.74
CA GLU A 104 3.36 4.91 -20.05
C GLU A 104 4.22 5.21 -18.82
N TRP A 105 4.04 4.42 -17.76
CA TRP A 105 4.91 4.45 -16.59
C TRP A 105 5.76 3.19 -16.54
N THR A 106 7.05 3.35 -16.23
CA THR A 106 7.89 2.24 -15.78
C THR A 106 7.78 2.16 -14.26
N VAL A 107 7.16 1.11 -13.74
CA VAL A 107 6.98 0.86 -12.31
C VAL A 107 8.04 -0.13 -11.85
N ILE A 108 8.69 0.22 -10.75
CA ILE A 108 9.94 -0.40 -10.28
C ILE A 108 9.75 -0.85 -8.84
N LEU A 109 10.08 -2.11 -8.57
CA LEU A 109 10.29 -2.62 -7.22
C LEU A 109 11.79 -2.63 -6.94
N ASN A 110 12.21 -1.85 -5.94
CA ASN A 110 13.59 -1.75 -5.49
C ASN A 110 13.75 -2.40 -4.11
N SER A 111 14.83 -3.14 -3.87
CA SER A 111 15.06 -3.81 -2.58
C SER A 111 15.36 -2.84 -1.44
N ASP A 112 15.80 -1.62 -1.74
CA ASP A 112 15.88 -0.55 -0.75
C ASP A 112 14.52 0.14 -0.59
N SER A 113 13.87 -0.13 0.54
CA SER A 113 12.55 0.40 0.88
C SER A 113 12.60 1.53 1.93
N THR A 114 13.78 1.96 2.39
CA THR A 114 13.89 2.94 3.48
C THR A 114 14.23 4.35 3.00
N GLN A 115 14.43 4.53 1.69
CA GLN A 115 14.88 5.79 1.10
C GLN A 115 13.97 6.97 1.40
N TRP A 116 14.59 8.12 1.70
CA TRP A 116 13.90 9.41 1.70
C TRP A 116 14.09 10.10 0.36
N GLY A 117 13.00 10.50 -0.30
CA GLY A 117 13.14 11.02 -1.66
C GLY A 117 13.42 9.90 -2.68
N ALA A 118 14.09 10.27 -3.77
CA ALA A 118 14.66 9.34 -4.76
C ALA A 118 16.13 9.71 -5.08
N TYR A 119 16.78 10.47 -4.19
CA TYR A 119 18.13 11.01 -4.41
C TYR A 119 19.20 9.91 -4.40
N ASP A 120 19.04 8.96 -3.49
CA ASP A 120 19.92 7.79 -3.35
C ASP A 120 19.41 6.58 -4.14
N PHE A 121 18.52 6.81 -5.13
CA PHE A 121 17.99 5.74 -5.95
C PHE A 121 19.12 5.02 -6.68
N ASN A 122 19.20 3.70 -6.48
CA ASN A 122 20.21 2.86 -7.11
C ASN A 122 19.52 1.78 -7.95
N ALA A 123 19.59 1.92 -9.27
CA ALA A 123 19.01 0.97 -10.21
C ALA A 123 19.57 -0.46 -10.08
N LYS A 124 20.76 -0.65 -9.50
CA LYS A 124 21.32 -2.00 -9.23
C LYS A 124 20.53 -2.77 -8.17
N LEU A 125 19.70 -2.07 -7.39
CA LEU A 125 18.81 -2.65 -6.38
C LEU A 125 17.40 -2.90 -6.94
N ASN A 126 17.16 -2.65 -8.23
CA ASN A 126 15.88 -2.98 -8.86
C ASN A 126 15.73 -4.50 -8.93
N VAL A 127 14.65 -4.99 -8.32
CA VAL A 127 14.26 -6.40 -8.32
C VAL A 127 13.39 -6.70 -9.52
N LEU A 128 12.54 -5.75 -9.91
CA LEU A 128 11.58 -5.91 -11.00
C LEU A 128 11.22 -4.57 -11.60
N GLU A 129 11.14 -4.52 -12.92
CA GLU A 129 10.57 -3.40 -13.67
C GLU A 129 9.47 -3.90 -14.61
N THR A 130 8.37 -3.14 -14.66
CA THR A 130 7.24 -3.39 -15.56
C THR A 130 6.72 -2.08 -16.12
N LYS A 131 6.15 -2.15 -17.33
CA LYS A 131 5.64 -1.00 -18.07
C LYS A 131 4.13 -1.09 -18.14
N VAL A 132 3.46 0.01 -17.82
CA VAL A 132 1.99 0.07 -17.74
C VAL A 132 1.47 1.36 -18.36
N PRO A 133 0.37 1.30 -19.15
CA PRO A 133 -0.12 2.46 -19.86
C PRO A 133 -0.76 3.49 -18.90
N VAL A 134 -0.64 4.76 -19.27
CA VAL A 134 -1.37 5.85 -18.63
C VAL A 134 -2.79 5.89 -19.18
N GLN A 135 -3.75 5.94 -18.27
CA GLN A 135 -5.16 6.16 -18.54
C GLN A 135 -5.55 7.57 -18.10
N LYS A 136 -6.39 8.23 -18.89
CA LYS A 136 -6.93 9.55 -18.54
C LYS A 136 -8.29 9.40 -17.85
N MET A 137 -8.42 10.01 -16.68
CA MET A 137 -9.66 10.08 -15.92
C MET A 137 -10.49 11.30 -16.33
N ALA A 138 -11.81 11.16 -16.28
CA ALA A 138 -12.74 12.27 -16.50
C ALA A 138 -12.70 13.30 -15.35
N ASN A 139 -12.54 12.81 -14.11
CA ASN A 139 -12.51 13.63 -12.90
C ASN A 139 -11.10 13.74 -12.35
N LYS A 140 -10.79 14.88 -11.76
CA LYS A 140 -9.52 15.15 -11.09
C LYS A 140 -9.46 14.47 -9.72
N GLN A 141 -8.39 13.74 -9.46
CA GLN A 141 -8.03 13.18 -8.17
C GLN A 141 -7.08 14.14 -7.43
N GLU A 142 -7.61 14.93 -6.49
CA GLU A 142 -6.86 16.01 -5.82
C GLU A 142 -5.68 15.51 -4.97
N TRP A 143 -5.85 14.39 -4.29
CA TRP A 143 -4.82 13.78 -3.44
C TRP A 143 -4.30 12.53 -4.13
N LEU A 144 -2.98 12.36 -4.20
CA LEU A 144 -2.42 11.09 -4.67
C LEU A 144 -3.09 9.95 -3.91
N LYS A 145 -3.69 9.04 -4.69
CA LYS A 145 -4.34 7.84 -4.21
C LYS A 145 -3.61 6.65 -4.81
N ILE A 146 -3.14 5.77 -3.95
CA ILE A 146 -2.67 4.44 -4.29
C ILE A 146 -3.58 3.46 -3.55
N ASP A 147 -4.17 2.53 -4.29
CA ASP A 147 -5.16 1.59 -3.77
C ASP A 147 -5.01 0.22 -4.42
N LEU A 148 -5.72 -0.77 -3.89
CA LEU A 148 -5.79 -2.13 -4.39
C LEU A 148 -7.22 -2.40 -4.88
N ASP A 149 -7.47 -2.07 -6.16
CA ASP A 149 -8.80 -2.09 -6.78
C ASP A 149 -9.01 -3.33 -7.66
N ASP A 150 -10.25 -3.56 -8.12
CA ASP A 150 -10.62 -4.64 -9.04
C ASP A 150 -10.25 -6.05 -8.50
N LEU A 151 -10.47 -6.26 -7.19
CA LEU A 151 -10.18 -7.51 -6.50
C LEU A 151 -10.97 -8.68 -7.11
N THR A 152 -10.26 -9.78 -7.37
CA THR A 152 -10.81 -11.10 -7.68
C THR A 152 -10.28 -12.11 -6.69
N GLU A 153 -10.64 -13.39 -6.85
CA GLU A 153 -10.10 -14.48 -6.03
C GLU A 153 -8.57 -14.60 -6.13
N ASN A 154 -7.99 -14.29 -7.30
CA ASN A 154 -6.58 -14.54 -7.61
C ASN A 154 -5.81 -13.32 -8.09
N SER A 155 -6.43 -12.15 -8.17
CA SER A 155 -5.79 -10.94 -8.67
C SER A 155 -6.33 -9.67 -8.03
N VAL A 156 -5.53 -8.61 -8.12
CA VAL A 156 -5.91 -7.25 -7.77
C VAL A 156 -5.08 -6.28 -8.62
N ASN A 157 -5.56 -5.07 -8.84
CA ASN A 157 -4.79 -4.01 -9.47
C ASN A 157 -4.21 -3.08 -8.41
N LEU A 158 -2.89 -2.86 -8.44
CA LEU A 158 -2.30 -1.71 -7.78
C LEU A 158 -2.58 -0.47 -8.63
N THR A 159 -3.51 0.35 -8.16
CA THR A 159 -4.04 1.49 -8.89
C THR A 159 -3.45 2.79 -8.33
N PHE A 160 -2.85 3.58 -9.21
CA PHE A 160 -2.38 4.94 -8.92
C PHE A 160 -3.34 5.92 -9.56
N MET A 161 -3.78 6.93 -8.81
CA MET A 161 -4.58 8.04 -9.32
C MET A 161 -4.08 9.37 -8.74
N TRP A 162 -3.76 10.32 -9.61
CA TRP A 162 -3.44 11.69 -9.22
C TRP A 162 -3.67 12.64 -10.38
N ASP A 163 -4.27 13.80 -10.11
CA ASP A 163 -4.77 14.68 -11.16
C ASP A 163 -5.75 13.91 -12.07
N THR A 164 -5.59 13.96 -13.38
CA THR A 164 -6.40 13.19 -14.34
C THR A 164 -5.70 11.93 -14.81
N THR A 165 -4.62 11.51 -14.14
CA THR A 165 -3.83 10.34 -14.50
C THR A 165 -4.22 9.15 -13.65
N LYS A 166 -4.48 8.01 -14.30
CA LYS A 166 -4.66 6.69 -13.69
C LYS A 166 -3.69 5.69 -14.30
N VAL A 167 -3.13 4.83 -13.47
CA VAL A 167 -2.27 3.70 -13.90
C VAL A 167 -2.61 2.49 -13.08
N ASN A 168 -2.71 1.31 -13.71
CA ASN A 168 -2.96 0.04 -13.05
C ASN A 168 -1.78 -0.90 -13.28
N VAL A 169 -1.25 -1.48 -12.20
CA VAL A 169 -0.29 -2.60 -12.28
C VAL A 169 -0.99 -3.87 -11.82
N PRO A 170 -1.11 -4.90 -12.68
CA PRO A 170 -1.76 -6.14 -12.29
C PRO A 170 -0.88 -6.91 -11.29
N ILE A 171 -1.52 -7.39 -10.22
CA ILE A 171 -0.94 -8.28 -9.22
C ILE A 171 -1.75 -9.57 -9.21
N MET A 172 -1.09 -10.72 -9.27
CA MET A 172 -1.75 -12.04 -9.31
C MET A 172 -1.09 -13.02 -8.36
N VAL A 173 -1.82 -14.02 -7.89
CA VAL A 173 -1.24 -15.14 -7.13
C VAL A 173 -0.23 -15.90 -8.00
N ALA A 174 1.00 -16.10 -7.51
CA ALA A 174 2.07 -16.69 -8.32
C ALA A 174 1.90 -18.18 -8.62
N TYR A 175 1.39 -18.96 -7.66
CA TYR A 175 1.28 -20.41 -7.75
C TYR A 175 -0.13 -20.89 -7.32
N PRO A 176 -1.18 -20.57 -8.10
CA PRO A 176 -2.57 -20.78 -7.67
C PRO A 176 -2.86 -22.22 -7.24
N ASP A 177 -2.40 -23.22 -7.98
CA ASP A 177 -2.65 -24.64 -7.66
C ASP A 177 -2.04 -25.08 -6.32
N GLU A 178 -0.82 -24.61 -6.03
CA GLU A 178 -0.15 -24.88 -4.76
C GLU A 178 -0.86 -24.18 -3.60
N ILE A 179 -1.28 -22.94 -3.82
CA ILE A 179 -2.05 -22.17 -2.86
C ILE A 179 -3.41 -22.83 -2.57
N THR A 180 -4.11 -23.34 -3.58
CA THR A 180 -5.38 -24.08 -3.38
C THR A 180 -5.18 -25.31 -2.50
N LYS A 181 -4.08 -26.07 -2.69
CA LYS A 181 -3.74 -27.20 -1.82
C LYS A 181 -3.49 -26.75 -0.37
N ILE A 182 -2.74 -25.67 -0.19
CA ILE A 182 -2.47 -25.09 1.14
C ILE A 182 -3.79 -24.66 1.81
N ILE A 183 -4.68 -23.98 1.08
CA ILE A 183 -6.02 -23.60 1.59
C ILE A 183 -6.82 -24.83 2.01
N GLY A 184 -6.77 -25.92 1.24
CA GLY A 184 -7.39 -27.20 1.58
C GLY A 184 -6.91 -27.72 2.93
N HIS A 185 -5.60 -27.84 3.10
CA HIS A 185 -5.00 -28.29 4.37
C HIS A 185 -5.31 -27.35 5.55
N LEU A 186 -5.25 -26.03 5.35
CA LEU A 186 -5.59 -25.06 6.39
C LEU A 186 -7.04 -25.19 6.85
N THR A 187 -7.95 -25.45 5.91
CA THR A 187 -9.37 -25.66 6.20
C THR A 187 -9.59 -26.90 7.05
N GLU A 188 -8.90 -27.99 6.76
CA GLU A 188 -8.94 -29.22 7.57
C GLU A 188 -8.39 -28.99 8.99
N ILE A 189 -7.24 -28.33 9.12
CA ILE A 189 -6.63 -27.99 10.40
C ILE A 189 -7.60 -27.16 11.26
N ASN A 190 -8.26 -26.16 10.67
CA ASN A 190 -9.19 -25.28 11.39
C ASN A 190 -10.45 -26.03 11.84
N LYS A 191 -10.94 -27.00 11.06
CA LYS A 191 -12.04 -27.89 11.48
C LYS A 191 -11.65 -28.71 12.71
N VAL A 192 -10.44 -29.30 12.72
CA VAL A 192 -9.95 -30.10 13.84
C VAL A 192 -9.78 -29.23 15.10
N LYS A 193 -9.18 -28.05 14.98
CA LYS A 193 -9.04 -27.10 16.10
C LYS A 193 -10.40 -26.72 16.69
N GLY A 194 -11.37 -26.37 15.84
CA GLY A 194 -12.72 -26.04 16.28
C GLY A 194 -13.46 -27.21 16.96
N ALA A 195 -13.14 -28.46 16.60
CA ALA A 195 -13.66 -29.64 17.30
C ALA A 195 -13.01 -29.82 18.68
N ILE A 196 -11.69 -29.64 18.78
CA ILE A 196 -10.94 -29.71 20.05
C ILE A 196 -11.44 -28.65 21.04
N ASP A 197 -11.64 -27.41 20.57
CA ASP A 197 -12.09 -26.30 21.43
C ASP A 197 -13.50 -26.51 21.98
N LYS A 198 -14.36 -27.29 21.28
CA LYS A 198 -15.70 -27.67 21.76
C LYS A 198 -15.70 -28.82 22.78
N MET A 199 -14.57 -29.53 22.94
CA MET A 199 -14.42 -30.63 23.89
C MET A 199 -13.85 -30.18 25.24
N LYS A 200 -13.40 -28.93 25.35
CA LYS A 200 -12.92 -28.30 26.59
C LYS A 200 -14.05 -27.50 27.24
#